data_AF-A0A7X0ZT51-F1
#
_entry.id   AF-A0A7X0ZT51-F1
#
_cell.length_a   1.000
_cell.length_b   1.000
_cell.length_c   1.000
_cell.angle_alpha   90.00
_cell.angle_beta   90.00
_cell.angle_gamma   90.00
#
_symmetry.space_group_name_H-M   'P 1'
#
loop_
_entity.id
_entity.type
_entity.pdbx_description
1 polymer ?
#
loop_
_entity_poly.entity_id
_entity_poly.type
_entity_poly.pdbx_seq_one_letter_code
_entity_poly.pdbx_strand_id
1 'polypeptide(L)'
;MTVLLLIFFGFLLFLCLVALIVGVILFIVRKGKMLGALMMAGSLVLAFPLFGGFMASIIMTAPMEYHNNSMMMHDDLMDGSTYDDTGGSDDSSSYYDDSDEYTDDWDEDEYYSDDYTQYKVGQAAEFEDGTWVTVSKLEKWTGDSEFQTPMAGFYVKATILLENKGKETVDFYADEFQIYDQDNFDGDNTYKEDWNLSLKPGAKATRTVYFDVYGNGPFHVVLSDVSWSGSVK
;
A
#
# COMPACT_ATOMS: atom_id res chain seq x y z
N MET A 1 37.22 -6.76 13.29
CA MET A 1 37.04 -5.78 12.19
C MET A 1 35.62 -5.23 12.16
N THR A 2 34.61 -6.08 12.30
CA THR A 2 33.17 -5.73 12.36
C THR A 2 32.81 -4.72 13.46
N VAL A 3 33.26 -4.92 14.70
CA VAL A 3 32.93 -4.01 15.82
C VAL A 3 33.47 -2.58 15.62
N LEU A 4 34.67 -2.45 15.07
CA LEU A 4 35.31 -1.16 14.81
C LEU A 4 34.60 -0.42 13.65
N LEU A 5 34.09 -1.19 12.68
CA LEU A 5 33.24 -0.71 11.60
C LEU A 5 31.90 -0.20 12.17
N LEU A 6 31.23 -0.96 13.04
CA LEU A 6 29.97 -0.55 13.67
C LEU A 6 30.10 0.76 14.45
N ILE A 7 31.19 0.92 15.22
CA ILE A 7 31.45 2.15 15.98
C ILE A 7 31.69 3.33 15.02
N PHE A 8 32.44 3.12 13.93
CA PHE A 8 32.70 4.15 12.92
C PHE A 8 31.41 4.59 12.20
N PHE A 9 30.56 3.66 11.79
CA PHE A 9 29.28 3.95 11.16
C PHE A 9 28.31 4.63 12.13
N GLY A 10 28.24 4.17 13.38
CA GLY A 10 27.44 4.81 14.42
C GLY A 10 27.87 6.26 14.69
N PHE A 11 29.18 6.51 14.76
CA PHE A 11 29.73 7.86 14.89
C PHE A 11 29.40 8.75 13.68
N LEU A 12 29.44 8.20 12.47
CA LEU A 12 29.13 8.95 11.25
C LEU A 12 27.65 9.30 11.15
N LEU A 13 26.75 8.39 11.53
CA LEU A 13 25.31 8.67 11.63
C LEU A 13 25.01 9.74 12.69
N PHE A 14 25.71 9.71 13.83
CA PHE A 14 25.60 10.74 14.85
C PHE A 14 26.00 12.13 14.31
N LEU A 15 27.08 12.23 13.53
CA LEU A 15 27.49 13.48 12.90
C LEU A 15 26.44 13.98 11.88
N CYS A 16 25.84 13.09 11.09
CA CYS A 16 24.77 13.44 10.16
C CYS A 16 23.54 14.00 10.88
N LEU A 17 23.17 13.42 12.04
CA LEU A 17 22.06 13.88 12.86
C LEU A 17 22.33 15.27 13.45
N VAL A 18 23.55 15.51 13.96
CA VAL A 18 23.96 16.83 14.45
C VAL A 18 23.92 17.87 13.33
N ALA A 19 24.42 17.54 12.13
CA ALA A 19 24.38 18.42 10.97
C ALA A 19 22.96 18.75 10.51
N LEU A 20 22.05 17.78 10.56
CA LEU A 20 20.62 17.98 10.26
C LEU A 20 19.99 18.96 11.26
N ILE A 21 20.19 18.75 12.56
CA ILE A 21 19.64 19.61 13.61
C ILE A 21 20.16 21.04 13.47
N VAL A 22 21.47 21.22 13.27
CA VAL A 22 22.08 22.53 13.04
C VAL A 22 21.53 23.19 11.76
N GLY A 23 21.34 22.41 10.69
CA GLY A 23 20.71 22.87 9.45
C GLY A 23 19.29 23.40 9.67
N VAL A 24 18.46 22.69 10.45
CA VAL A 24 17.08 23.08 10.81
C VAL A 24 17.07 24.37 11.59
N ILE A 25 17.94 24.49 12.59
CA ILE A 25 18.06 25.71 13.39
C ILE A 25 18.49 26.91 12.52
N LEU A 26 19.48 26.74 11.63
CA LEU A 26 19.93 27.83 10.76
C LEU A 26 18.88 28.24 9.71
N PHE A 27 18.12 27.27 9.20
CA PHE A 27 17.07 27.51 8.21
C PHE A 27 15.86 28.25 8.81
N ILE A 28 15.41 27.83 9.99
CA ILE A 28 14.21 28.39 10.63
C ILE A 28 14.54 29.68 11.39
N VAL A 29 15.61 29.70 12.19
CA VAL A 29 15.84 30.78 13.16
C VAL A 29 16.66 31.92 12.56
N ARG A 30 17.70 31.63 11.77
CA ARG A 30 18.69 32.65 11.35
C ARG A 30 18.44 33.24 9.97
N LYS A 31 17.38 32.83 9.26
CA LYS A 31 17.05 33.20 7.86
C LYS A 31 18.21 32.99 6.88
N GLY A 32 19.18 32.13 7.21
CA GLY A 32 20.30 31.74 6.35
C GLY A 32 19.87 30.64 5.37
N LYS A 33 18.89 30.96 4.51
CA LYS A 33 18.10 29.97 3.75
C LYS A 33 18.94 29.02 2.88
N MET A 34 20.02 29.52 2.26
CA MET A 34 20.87 28.68 1.40
C MET A 34 21.80 27.75 2.17
N LEU A 35 22.40 28.21 3.28
CA LEU A 35 23.34 27.37 4.05
C LEU A 35 22.62 26.26 4.82
N GLY A 36 21.44 26.58 5.38
CA GLY A 36 20.61 25.59 6.08
C GLY A 36 20.06 24.52 5.13
N ALA A 37 19.58 24.91 3.94
CA ALA A 37 19.09 23.97 2.93
C ALA A 37 20.21 23.04 2.40
N LEU A 38 21.42 23.58 2.18
CA LEU A 38 22.55 22.78 1.71
C LEU A 38 23.02 21.75 2.76
N MET A 39 23.02 22.12 4.05
CA MET A 39 23.35 21.19 5.13
C MET A 39 22.30 20.10 5.33
N MET A 40 21.00 20.40 5.16
CA MET A 40 19.94 19.38 5.20
C MET A 40 19.99 18.43 4.00
N ALA A 41 20.20 18.96 2.80
CA ALA A 41 20.30 18.14 1.59
C ALA A 41 21.51 17.20 1.67
N GLY A 42 22.65 17.70 2.15
CA GLY A 42 23.86 16.89 2.33
C GLY A 42 23.72 15.78 3.36
N SER A 43 23.00 16.00 4.47
CA SER A 43 22.80 14.97 5.49
C SER A 43 21.85 13.86 5.02
N LEU A 44 20.82 14.20 4.23
CA LEU A 44 19.88 13.23 3.67
C LEU A 44 20.53 12.35 2.58
N VAL A 45 21.32 12.95 1.69
CA VAL A 45 21.99 12.22 0.59
C VAL A 45 23.07 11.26 1.12
N LEU A 46 23.75 11.59 2.22
CA LEU A 46 24.76 10.71 2.82
C LEU A 46 24.15 9.64 3.73
N ALA A 47 23.05 9.93 4.43
CA ALA A 47 22.40 8.96 5.32
C ALA A 47 21.73 7.80 4.56
N PHE A 48 21.18 8.07 3.37
CA PHE A 48 20.42 7.09 2.59
C PHE A 48 21.24 5.85 2.12
N PRO A 49 22.43 6.00 1.50
CA PRO A 49 23.24 4.84 1.09
C PRO A 49 23.86 4.09 2.27
N LEU A 50 24.13 4.76 3.40
CA LEU A 50 24.68 4.12 4.60
C LEU A 50 23.65 3.24 5.31
N PHE A 51 22.38 3.63 5.31
CA PHE A 51 21.30 2.84 5.88
C PHE A 51 20.97 1.62 5.00
N GLY A 52 20.95 1.79 3.67
CA GLY A 52 20.73 0.70 2.72
C GLY A 52 21.85 -0.36 2.72
N GLY A 53 23.12 0.06 2.75
CA GLY A 53 24.26 -0.86 2.82
C GLY A 53 24.38 -1.60 4.16
N PHE A 54 23.94 -0.97 5.26
CA PHE A 54 23.93 -1.57 6.59
C PHE A 54 22.87 -2.66 6.75
N MET A 55 21.66 -2.47 6.21
CA MET A 55 20.61 -3.50 6.27
C MET A 55 20.95 -4.73 5.44
N ALA A 56 21.58 -4.55 4.27
CA ALA A 56 22.03 -5.66 3.43
C ALA A 56 23.10 -6.54 4.12
N SER A 57 23.92 -5.95 5.00
CA SER A 57 24.98 -6.69 5.72
C SER A 57 24.46 -7.46 6.94
N ILE A 58 23.34 -7.03 7.54
CA ILE A 58 22.65 -7.76 8.63
C ILE A 58 21.93 -8.99 8.07
N ILE A 59 21.28 -8.88 6.91
CA ILE A 59 20.52 -9.98 6.30
C ILE A 59 21.43 -11.15 5.90
N MET A 60 22.66 -10.87 5.43
CA MET A 60 23.60 -11.92 5.03
C MET A 60 24.37 -12.59 6.18
N THR A 61 24.14 -12.20 7.45
CA THR A 61 24.81 -12.82 8.62
C THR A 61 23.87 -13.56 9.58
N ALA A 62 22.58 -13.67 9.27
CA ALA A 62 21.64 -14.47 10.07
C ALA A 62 21.74 -15.96 9.69
N PRO A 63 21.97 -16.89 10.63
CA PRO A 63 21.97 -18.32 10.35
C PRO A 63 20.53 -18.80 10.10
N MET A 64 20.24 -19.33 8.91
CA MET A 64 18.97 -20.01 8.63
C MET A 64 19.01 -21.44 9.19
N GLU A 65 18.21 -21.69 10.24
CA GLU A 65 17.86 -23.04 10.68
C GLU A 65 16.85 -23.66 9.69
N TYR A 66 17.30 -24.64 8.92
CA TYR A 66 16.46 -25.48 8.06
C TYR A 66 15.78 -26.56 8.91
N HIS A 67 14.48 -26.44 9.16
CA HIS A 67 13.68 -27.53 9.72
C HIS A 67 13.35 -28.54 8.61
N ASN A 68 14.03 -29.69 8.64
CA ASN A 68 13.84 -30.80 7.72
C ASN A 68 12.86 -31.81 8.33
N ASN A 69 11.60 -31.84 7.87
CA ASN A 69 10.64 -32.88 8.23
C ASN A 69 10.59 -33.94 7.11
N SER A 70 11.47 -34.93 7.19
CA SER A 70 11.41 -36.13 6.33
C SER A 70 10.56 -37.21 7.02
N MET A 71 9.32 -37.42 6.55
CA MET A 71 8.59 -38.67 6.78
C MET A 71 9.07 -39.73 5.80
N MET A 72 9.24 -40.93 6.33
CA MET A 72 9.86 -42.10 5.71
C MET A 72 8.96 -42.71 4.61
N MET A 73 9.51 -42.98 3.43
CA MET A 73 9.01 -44.03 2.54
C MET A 73 10.10 -45.09 2.40
N HIS A 74 9.74 -46.32 2.77
CA HIS A 74 10.50 -47.53 2.48
C HIS A 74 9.95 -48.10 1.18
N ASP A 75 10.80 -48.17 0.15
CA ASP A 75 10.62 -48.98 -1.04
C ASP A 75 10.75 -50.46 -0.66
N ASP A 76 9.86 -51.32 -1.16
CA ASP A 76 10.21 -52.71 -1.46
C ASP A 76 9.61 -53.15 -2.79
N LEU A 77 10.50 -53.76 -3.57
CA LEU A 77 10.44 -54.13 -4.97
C LEU A 77 9.40 -55.22 -5.31
N MET A 78 8.93 -55.14 -6.55
CA MET A 78 8.20 -56.16 -7.30
C MET A 78 8.89 -57.54 -7.32
N ASP A 79 8.12 -58.62 -7.17
CA ASP A 79 8.29 -59.87 -7.94
C ASP A 79 6.99 -60.72 -7.93
N GLY A 80 6.47 -61.00 -9.13
CA GLY A 80 6.05 -62.35 -9.50
C GLY A 80 4.70 -62.92 -9.03
N SER A 81 3.72 -62.84 -9.94
CA SER A 81 2.84 -63.95 -10.38
C SER A 81 1.43 -64.16 -9.77
N THR A 82 0.51 -64.35 -10.73
CA THR A 82 -0.65 -65.30 -10.80
C THR A 82 -2.04 -64.95 -10.23
N TYR A 83 -2.99 -64.85 -11.18
CA TYR A 83 -4.44 -65.15 -11.21
C TYR A 83 -5.40 -64.64 -10.11
N ASP A 84 -6.47 -63.95 -10.53
CA ASP A 84 -7.89 -64.41 -10.60
C ASP A 84 -8.81 -63.18 -10.44
N ASP A 85 -9.41 -62.69 -11.53
CA ASP A 85 -10.86 -62.82 -11.82
C ASP A 85 -11.79 -62.43 -10.67
N THR A 86 -12.40 -61.24 -10.75
CA THR A 86 -13.88 -61.07 -10.79
C THR A 86 -14.25 -59.59 -10.76
N GLY A 87 -15.14 -59.23 -11.68
CA GLY A 87 -15.54 -57.85 -11.96
C GLY A 87 -16.25 -57.14 -10.82
N GLY A 88 -16.02 -55.83 -10.79
CA GLY A 88 -16.77 -54.85 -10.02
C GLY A 88 -16.51 -53.49 -10.65
N SER A 89 -17.39 -53.09 -11.56
CA SER A 89 -17.60 -51.70 -11.94
C SER A 89 -17.94 -50.89 -10.68
N ASP A 90 -17.33 -49.71 -10.54
CA ASP A 90 -18.05 -48.43 -10.38
C ASP A 90 -17.06 -47.29 -10.09
N ASP A 91 -17.25 -46.22 -10.87
CA ASP A 91 -17.12 -44.79 -10.54
C ASP A 91 -15.81 -44.15 -10.01
N SER A 92 -15.34 -43.22 -10.85
CA SER A 92 -15.07 -41.81 -10.50
C SER A 92 -13.78 -41.45 -9.75
N SER A 93 -12.80 -40.94 -10.50
CA SER A 93 -12.23 -39.57 -10.38
C SER A 93 -10.81 -39.54 -10.98
N SER A 94 -10.67 -38.84 -12.11
CA SER A 94 -9.38 -38.57 -12.72
C SER A 94 -8.63 -37.53 -11.88
N TYR A 95 -7.59 -37.97 -11.19
CA TYR A 95 -6.46 -37.15 -10.79
C TYR A 95 -5.68 -36.74 -12.06
N TYR A 96 -5.58 -35.44 -12.33
CA TYR A 96 -4.48 -34.82 -13.06
C TYR A 96 -3.70 -34.07 -11.99
N ASP A 97 -2.61 -34.61 -11.45
CA ASP A 97 -1.23 -34.58 -11.97
C ASP A 97 -0.82 -33.22 -12.54
N ASP A 98 0.09 -32.64 -11.79
CA ASP A 98 0.50 -31.25 -11.69
C ASP A 98 1.86 -31.16 -12.37
N SER A 99 1.84 -30.68 -13.61
CA SER A 99 3.03 -30.23 -14.30
C SER A 99 2.59 -29.07 -15.17
N ASP A 100 3.02 -27.85 -14.84
CA ASP A 100 4.01 -27.16 -15.66
C ASP A 100 4.39 -25.81 -15.05
N GLU A 101 5.71 -25.66 -14.89
CA GLU A 101 6.51 -24.43 -14.83
C GLU A 101 5.77 -23.08 -14.82
N TYR A 102 5.61 -22.48 -13.64
CA TYR A 102 5.39 -21.04 -13.53
C TYR A 102 6.71 -20.30 -13.77
N THR A 103 6.94 -19.92 -15.02
CA THR A 103 7.72 -18.72 -15.33
C THR A 103 6.99 -17.52 -14.74
N ASP A 104 7.62 -16.85 -13.78
CA ASP A 104 7.20 -15.55 -13.22
C ASP A 104 7.27 -14.46 -14.30
N ASP A 105 6.28 -14.43 -15.20
CA ASP A 105 5.89 -13.19 -15.89
C ASP A 105 4.70 -12.63 -15.11
N TRP A 106 4.99 -11.59 -14.32
CA TRP A 106 3.99 -10.77 -13.66
C TRP A 106 3.28 -9.94 -14.74
N ASP A 107 2.32 -10.55 -15.43
CA ASP A 107 1.23 -9.82 -16.05
C ASP A 107 0.38 -9.27 -14.90
N GLU A 108 0.58 -7.98 -14.62
CA GLU A 108 -0.09 -7.18 -13.59
C GLU A 108 -1.52 -6.82 -14.04
N ASP A 109 -2.26 -7.81 -14.54
CA ASP A 109 -3.61 -7.67 -15.05
C ASP A 109 -4.55 -8.60 -14.28
N GLU A 110 -5.72 -8.06 -13.94
CA GLU A 110 -6.94 -8.80 -13.56
C GLU A 110 -7.06 -9.29 -12.11
N TYR A 111 -7.63 -8.44 -11.24
CA TYR A 111 -8.96 -8.72 -10.66
C TYR A 111 -9.58 -7.46 -10.00
N TYR A 112 -9.52 -6.31 -10.66
CA TYR A 112 -10.35 -5.16 -10.29
C TYR A 112 -11.60 -5.22 -11.14
N SER A 113 -12.78 -5.28 -10.54
CA SER A 113 -14.08 -5.26 -11.25
C SER A 113 -14.01 -4.36 -12.49
N ASP A 114 -14.23 -4.92 -13.68
CA ASP A 114 -14.06 -4.32 -15.02
C ASP A 114 -14.90 -3.03 -15.28
N ASP A 115 -15.59 -2.51 -14.27
CA ASP A 115 -16.63 -1.49 -14.43
C ASP A 115 -16.17 -0.05 -14.14
N TYR A 116 -14.93 0.17 -13.68
CA TYR A 116 -14.44 1.51 -13.33
C TYR A 116 -13.40 2.05 -14.31
N THR A 117 -13.54 3.33 -14.66
CA THR A 117 -12.44 4.08 -15.27
C THR A 117 -11.41 4.42 -14.18
N GLN A 118 -10.21 3.85 -14.30
CA GLN A 118 -9.19 3.90 -13.25
C GLN A 118 -8.21 5.07 -13.41
N TYR A 119 -7.90 5.71 -12.29
CA TYR A 119 -6.94 6.80 -12.17
C TYR A 119 -5.98 6.53 -11.00
N LYS A 120 -4.87 7.26 -10.95
CA LYS A 120 -3.96 7.27 -9.79
C LYS A 120 -4.31 8.42 -8.85
N VAL A 121 -4.10 8.22 -7.55
CA VAL A 121 -4.17 9.31 -6.56
C VAL A 121 -3.32 10.50 -7.03
N GLY A 122 -3.96 11.68 -7.07
CA GLY A 122 -3.41 12.93 -7.59
C GLY A 122 -3.86 13.28 -9.01
N GLN A 123 -4.48 12.35 -9.75
CA GLN A 123 -5.05 12.62 -11.08
C GLN A 123 -6.52 13.05 -10.97
N ALA A 124 -6.89 14.04 -11.79
CA ALA A 124 -8.26 14.48 -11.89
C ALA A 124 -9.04 13.59 -12.86
N ALA A 125 -10.23 13.14 -12.46
CA ALA A 125 -11.18 12.42 -13.29
C ALA A 125 -12.42 13.28 -13.51
N GLU A 126 -13.02 13.15 -14.69
CA GLU A 126 -14.37 13.64 -14.93
C GLU A 126 -15.35 12.58 -14.43
N PHE A 127 -16.25 12.98 -13.53
CA PHE A 127 -17.25 12.12 -12.88
C PHE A 127 -18.61 12.24 -13.58
N GLU A 128 -18.98 13.46 -13.93
CA GLU A 128 -20.17 13.80 -14.71
C GLU A 128 -19.83 14.96 -15.66
N ASP A 129 -20.69 15.28 -16.63
CA ASP A 129 -20.42 16.31 -17.66
C ASP A 129 -19.99 17.65 -17.06
N GLY A 130 -18.70 17.96 -17.19
CA GLY A 130 -18.09 19.17 -16.66
C GLY A 130 -17.79 19.13 -15.16
N THR A 131 -17.95 18.01 -14.47
CA THR A 131 -17.69 17.87 -13.03
C THR A 131 -16.48 16.97 -12.79
N TRP A 132 -15.50 17.51 -12.07
CA TRP A 132 -14.19 16.91 -11.90
C TRP A 132 -13.90 16.61 -10.44
N VAL A 133 -13.40 15.41 -10.18
CA VAL A 133 -13.03 14.91 -8.85
C VAL A 133 -11.56 14.53 -8.85
N THR A 134 -10.86 14.77 -7.75
CA THR A 134 -9.48 14.31 -7.55
C THR A 134 -9.30 13.80 -6.14
N VAL A 135 -8.96 12.53 -6.00
CA VAL A 135 -8.40 12.01 -4.73
C VAL A 135 -6.94 12.43 -4.69
N SER A 136 -6.64 13.53 -3.99
CA SER A 136 -5.33 14.18 -4.05
C SER A 136 -4.28 13.51 -3.16
N LYS A 137 -4.70 12.91 -2.05
CA LYS A 137 -3.83 12.29 -1.06
C LYS A 137 -4.58 11.27 -0.21
N LEU A 138 -3.90 10.18 0.12
CA LEU A 138 -4.29 9.22 1.16
C LEU A 138 -3.27 9.28 2.31
N GLU A 139 -3.76 9.36 3.54
CA GLU A 139 -2.93 9.45 4.75
C GLU A 139 -3.42 8.46 5.80
N LYS A 140 -2.50 7.96 6.62
CA LYS A 140 -2.88 7.27 7.86
C LYS A 140 -3.37 8.30 8.87
N TRP A 141 -4.50 8.02 9.49
CA TRP A 141 -5.04 8.80 10.59
C TRP A 141 -5.34 7.88 11.78
N THR A 142 -4.91 8.29 12.97
CA THR A 142 -4.98 7.45 14.18
C THR A 142 -6.35 7.37 14.81
N GLY A 143 -7.34 8.09 14.28
CA GLY A 143 -8.58 8.32 14.99
C GLY A 143 -8.47 9.49 15.98
N ASP A 144 -9.63 9.96 16.44
CA ASP A 144 -9.77 10.82 17.62
C ASP A 144 -10.40 9.98 18.74
N SER A 145 -10.45 10.50 19.98
CA SER A 145 -10.95 9.76 21.16
C SER A 145 -12.39 9.28 21.07
N GLU A 146 -13.15 9.76 20.09
CA GLU A 146 -14.57 9.46 19.89
C GLU A 146 -14.80 8.22 19.01
N PHE A 147 -13.76 7.71 18.35
CA PHE A 147 -13.85 6.58 17.43
C PHE A 147 -13.40 5.27 18.07
N GLN A 148 -13.92 4.16 17.54
CA GLN A 148 -13.44 2.84 17.90
C GLN A 148 -11.99 2.65 17.45
N THR A 149 -11.35 1.58 17.92
CA THR A 149 -10.03 1.22 17.39
C THR A 149 -10.20 0.74 15.95
N PRO A 150 -9.49 1.34 14.96
CA PRO A 150 -9.61 0.94 13.57
C PRO A 150 -9.13 -0.50 13.34
N MET A 151 -9.73 -1.19 12.38
CA MET A 151 -9.50 -2.61 12.12
C MET A 151 -8.06 -2.90 11.73
N ALA A 152 -7.49 -2.11 10.80
CA ALA A 152 -6.07 -2.19 10.41
C ALA A 152 -5.11 -1.43 11.36
N GLY A 153 -5.60 -0.90 12.48
CA GLY A 153 -4.81 -0.07 13.40
C GLY A 153 -4.60 1.38 12.94
N PHE A 154 -5.19 1.77 11.80
CA PHE A 154 -5.33 3.17 11.36
C PHE A 154 -6.56 3.33 10.47
N TYR A 155 -7.07 4.55 10.40
CA TYR A 155 -8.05 4.97 9.41
C TYR A 155 -7.34 5.55 8.18
N VAL A 156 -7.92 5.38 7.00
CA VAL A 156 -7.47 6.09 5.79
C VAL A 156 -8.19 7.43 5.71
N LYS A 157 -7.41 8.52 5.67
CA LYS A 157 -7.89 9.88 5.40
C LYS A 157 -7.65 10.22 3.93
N ALA A 158 -8.73 10.38 3.16
CA ALA A 158 -8.68 10.79 1.76
C ALA A 158 -8.98 12.29 1.60
N THR A 159 -8.10 13.04 0.95
CA THR A 159 -8.33 14.46 0.61
C THR A 159 -8.90 14.58 -0.80
N ILE A 160 -10.15 15.02 -0.91
CA ILE A 160 -10.91 15.11 -2.15
C ILE A 160 -10.97 16.56 -2.62
N LEU A 161 -10.61 16.79 -3.89
CA LEU A 161 -10.81 18.08 -4.57
C LEU A 161 -11.98 17.93 -5.53
N LEU A 162 -12.96 18.81 -5.39
CA LEU A 162 -14.19 18.84 -6.18
C LEU A 162 -14.20 20.13 -6.99
N GLU A 163 -14.47 20.02 -8.28
CA GLU A 163 -14.55 21.17 -9.20
C GLU A 163 -15.72 21.00 -10.16
N ASN A 164 -16.64 21.96 -10.14
CA ASN A 164 -17.74 22.02 -11.10
C ASN A 164 -17.39 23.01 -12.21
N LYS A 165 -17.02 22.51 -13.39
CA LYS A 165 -16.81 23.29 -14.63
C LYS A 165 -18.04 23.26 -15.55
N GLY A 166 -19.08 22.55 -15.15
CA GLY A 166 -20.35 22.44 -15.85
C GLY A 166 -21.21 23.70 -15.71
N LYS A 167 -22.50 23.56 -16.07
CA LYS A 167 -23.47 24.66 -16.07
C LYS A 167 -24.54 24.54 -14.99
N GLU A 168 -24.67 23.36 -14.40
CA GLU A 168 -25.66 23.05 -13.37
C GLU A 168 -24.99 22.93 -12.00
N THR A 169 -25.77 23.01 -10.92
CA THR A 169 -25.24 22.75 -9.57
C THR A 169 -25.16 21.24 -9.39
N VAL A 170 -24.08 20.76 -8.77
CA VAL A 170 -23.89 19.34 -8.46
C VAL A 170 -23.77 19.17 -6.96
N ASP A 171 -24.48 18.17 -6.43
CA ASP A 171 -24.43 17.80 -5.03
C ASP A 171 -23.46 16.63 -4.84
N PHE A 172 -22.68 16.68 -3.77
CA PHE A 172 -21.78 15.61 -3.37
C PHE A 172 -22.05 15.24 -1.92
N TYR A 173 -21.95 13.95 -1.63
CA TYR A 173 -22.10 13.41 -0.30
C TYR A 173 -20.86 12.61 0.11
N ALA A 174 -20.52 12.65 1.40
CA ALA A 174 -19.35 11.93 1.90
C ALA A 174 -19.49 10.41 1.78
N ASP A 175 -20.71 9.89 1.87
CA ASP A 175 -21.07 8.47 1.86
C ASP A 175 -21.12 7.85 0.45
N GLU A 176 -21.09 8.66 -0.61
CA GLU A 176 -20.96 8.20 -2.00
C GLU A 176 -19.56 7.66 -2.31
N PHE A 177 -18.56 8.02 -1.49
CA PHE A 177 -17.21 7.51 -1.64
C PHE A 177 -17.06 6.17 -0.92
N GLN A 178 -16.53 5.20 -1.64
CA GLN A 178 -16.19 3.87 -1.13
C GLN A 178 -14.67 3.67 -1.16
N ILE A 179 -14.17 2.72 -0.37
CA ILE A 179 -12.77 2.34 -0.42
C ILE A 179 -12.64 0.81 -0.42
N TYR A 180 -11.68 0.32 -1.20
CA TYR A 180 -11.29 -1.08 -1.23
C TYR A 180 -9.78 -1.18 -1.02
N ASP A 181 -9.32 -2.24 -0.37
CA ASP A 181 -7.90 -2.60 -0.38
C ASP A 181 -7.54 -3.46 -1.59
N GLN A 182 -6.28 -3.87 -1.67
CA GLN A 182 -5.75 -4.69 -2.76
C GLN A 182 -6.42 -6.07 -2.88
N ASP A 183 -6.99 -6.58 -1.78
CA ASP A 183 -7.64 -7.88 -1.70
C ASP A 183 -9.16 -7.75 -1.91
N ASN A 184 -9.62 -6.56 -2.32
CA ASN A 184 -11.00 -6.19 -2.57
C ASN A 184 -11.91 -6.24 -1.33
N PHE A 185 -11.33 -6.12 -0.13
CA PHE A 185 -12.13 -5.90 1.08
C PHE A 185 -12.58 -4.44 1.13
N ASP A 186 -13.88 -4.24 1.34
CA ASP A 186 -14.50 -2.93 1.50
C ASP A 186 -14.13 -2.32 2.85
N GLY A 187 -13.79 -1.04 2.84
CA GLY A 187 -13.65 -0.25 4.06
C GLY A 187 -14.92 0.53 4.37
N ASP A 188 -15.15 0.77 5.66
CA ASP A 188 -16.33 1.49 6.15
C ASP A 188 -16.06 2.98 6.26
N ASN A 189 -16.99 3.83 5.80
CA ASN A 189 -16.91 5.27 6.08
C ASN A 189 -17.07 5.52 7.58
N THR A 190 -16.12 6.25 8.18
CA THR A 190 -16.11 6.50 9.62
C THR A 190 -17.06 7.64 10.04
N TYR A 191 -17.76 8.29 9.11
CA TYR A 191 -18.73 9.39 9.33
C TYR A 191 -18.24 10.54 10.22
N LYS A 192 -16.92 10.75 10.31
CA LYS A 192 -16.34 11.82 11.13
C LYS A 192 -16.78 13.21 10.68
N GLU A 193 -16.76 13.40 9.36
CA GLU A 193 -17.21 14.60 8.69
C GLU A 193 -18.26 14.15 7.68
N ASP A 194 -19.46 13.80 8.16
CA ASP A 194 -20.59 13.52 7.29
C ASP A 194 -21.09 14.84 6.69
N TRP A 195 -20.56 15.16 5.50
CA TRP A 195 -20.84 16.40 4.80
C TRP A 195 -21.70 16.14 3.57
N ASN A 196 -22.54 17.14 3.27
CA ASN A 196 -23.20 17.33 2.00
C ASN A 196 -22.73 18.68 1.44
N LEU A 197 -22.39 18.72 0.15
CA LEU A 197 -21.93 19.90 -0.54
C LEU A 197 -22.65 20.09 -1.87
N SER A 198 -23.43 21.16 -1.98
CA SER A 198 -23.88 21.71 -3.27
C SER A 198 -22.82 22.62 -3.88
N LEU A 199 -22.23 22.21 -5.00
CA LEU A 199 -21.19 22.92 -5.73
C LEU A 199 -21.77 23.62 -6.95
N LYS A 200 -21.80 24.96 -6.91
CA LYS A 200 -22.28 25.80 -8.02
C LYS A 200 -21.32 25.75 -9.23
N PRO A 201 -21.80 26.07 -10.45
CA PRO A 201 -20.96 26.23 -11.63
C PRO A 201 -19.74 27.14 -11.39
N GLY A 202 -18.56 26.68 -11.82
CA GLY A 202 -17.27 27.35 -11.67
C GLY A 202 -16.65 27.26 -10.27
N ALA A 203 -17.32 26.66 -9.29
CA ALA A 203 -16.82 26.57 -7.92
C ALA A 203 -15.89 25.37 -7.72
N LYS A 204 -15.02 25.49 -6.70
CA LYS A 204 -14.15 24.41 -6.23
C LYS A 204 -14.29 24.26 -4.72
N ALA A 205 -14.10 23.04 -4.24
CA ALA A 205 -14.05 22.73 -2.82
C ALA A 205 -13.03 21.65 -2.53
N THR A 206 -12.55 21.64 -1.29
CA THR A 206 -11.74 20.55 -0.74
C THR A 206 -12.51 19.94 0.42
N ARG A 207 -12.61 18.62 0.44
CA ARG A 207 -13.26 17.83 1.49
C ARG A 207 -12.38 16.67 1.90
N THR A 208 -12.71 16.10 3.03
CA THR A 208 -12.04 14.91 3.55
C THR A 208 -13.06 13.82 3.74
N VAL A 209 -12.69 12.59 3.41
CA VAL A 209 -13.44 11.37 3.78
C VAL A 209 -12.51 10.48 4.60
N TYR A 210 -13.06 9.80 5.60
CA TYR A 210 -12.30 8.93 6.49
C TYR A 210 -12.88 7.52 6.42
N PHE A 211 -12.00 6.53 6.31
CA PHE A 211 -12.40 5.14 6.18
C PHE A 211 -11.71 4.26 7.22
N ASP A 212 -12.46 3.35 7.82
CA ASP A 212 -11.91 2.20 8.54
C ASP A 212 -11.65 1.08 7.52
N VAL A 213 -10.47 0.46 7.57
CA VAL A 213 -10.00 -0.46 6.54
C VAL A 213 -9.42 -1.72 7.17
N TYR A 214 -9.42 -2.82 6.42
CA TYR A 214 -8.88 -4.11 6.88
C TYR A 214 -7.39 -4.29 6.57
N GLY A 215 -6.91 -3.79 5.42
CA GLY A 215 -5.53 -3.95 4.95
C GLY A 215 -4.60 -2.74 5.11
N ASN A 216 -3.38 -2.86 4.57
CA ASN A 216 -2.37 -1.78 4.54
C ASN A 216 -2.31 -1.02 3.20
N GLY A 217 -3.18 -1.38 2.25
CA GLY A 217 -3.19 -0.87 0.89
C GLY A 217 -2.26 -1.65 -0.06
N PRO A 218 -2.09 -1.22 -1.32
CA PRO A 218 -2.66 0.00 -1.91
C PRO A 218 -4.19 0.02 -1.84
N PHE A 219 -4.75 1.22 -1.74
CA PHE A 219 -6.19 1.42 -1.64
C PHE A 219 -6.76 1.99 -2.92
N HIS A 220 -8.01 1.67 -3.17
CA HIS A 220 -8.82 2.13 -4.29
C HIS A 220 -10.00 2.90 -3.74
N VAL A 221 -9.99 4.22 -3.91
CA VAL A 221 -11.15 5.06 -3.59
C VAL A 221 -12.06 5.11 -4.80
N VAL A 222 -13.35 4.82 -4.63
CA VAL A 222 -14.33 4.71 -5.72
C VAL A 222 -15.42 5.76 -5.54
N LEU A 223 -15.87 6.34 -6.65
CA LEU A 223 -17.04 7.20 -6.74
C LEU A 223 -17.78 6.89 -8.05
N SER A 224 -18.96 6.28 -7.98
CA SER A 224 -19.70 5.81 -9.16
C SER A 224 -18.82 4.95 -10.07
N ASP A 225 -18.53 5.38 -11.30
CA ASP A 225 -17.83 4.68 -12.36
C ASP A 225 -16.34 5.06 -12.46
N VAL A 226 -15.83 5.84 -11.50
CA VAL A 226 -14.42 6.24 -11.46
C VAL A 226 -13.74 5.80 -10.17
N SER A 227 -12.46 5.45 -10.27
CA SER A 227 -11.66 5.04 -9.11
C SER A 227 -10.26 5.63 -9.11
N TRP A 228 -9.67 5.76 -7.92
CA TRP A 228 -8.31 6.23 -7.71
C TRP A 228 -7.51 5.25 -6.86
N SER A 229 -6.43 4.71 -7.44
CA SER A 229 -5.51 3.80 -6.75
C SER A 229 -4.30 4.54 -6.18
N GLY A 230 -3.90 4.19 -4.96
CA GLY A 230 -2.69 4.75 -4.36
C GLY A 230 -2.36 4.21 -2.97
N SER A 231 -1.11 4.42 -2.56
CA SER A 231 -0.63 4.07 -1.22
C SER A 231 -0.86 5.21 -0.23
N VAL A 232 -1.17 4.86 1.02
CA VAL A 232 -1.14 5.80 2.15
C VAL A 232 0.28 6.30 2.41
N LYS A 233 0.42 7.59 2.66
CA LYS A 233 1.69 8.25 3.00
C LYS A 233 1.75 8.69 4.46
#